data_AF-A0A431TWI4-F1
#
_entry.id   AF-A0A431TWI4-F1
#
_cell.length_a   1.000
_cell.length_b   1.000
_cell.length_c   1.000
_cell.angle_alpha   90.00
_cell.angle_beta   90.00
_cell.angle_gamma   90.00
#
_symmetry.space_group_name_H-M   'P 1'
#
loop_
_entity.id
_entity.type
_entity.pdbx_description
1 polymer ?
#
loop_
_entity_poly.entity_id
_entity_poly.type
_entity_poly.pdbx_seq_one_letter_code
_entity_poly.pdbx_strand_id
1 'polypeptide(L)'
;MKNALLALLLALPTLAGAQQLPDSTLAAASLPPMLAADSTLSALAEAARPADTLRTDTLTLRAAAPDTSLSALRGLSATERRRLGRDDAKRHYRPGKGVFWMGVGAGTVAPITLMPFTGVLGFVAGAGGAVAVGATKANQERLHATAPQPALLRDADYRRGYTQKAQGKRMGKAALGWGVGTVATFGTLIAVLAVLLSGFSAG
;
A
#
# COMPACT_ATOMS: atom_id res chain seq x y z
N MET A 1 -34.94 19.47 -22.75
CA MET A 1 -34.70 18.29 -21.90
C MET A 1 -33.77 17.22 -22.50
N LYS A 2 -33.83 16.88 -23.81
CA LYS A 2 -32.95 15.86 -24.43
C LYS A 2 -31.44 16.13 -24.32
N ASN A 3 -31.02 17.40 -24.36
CA ASN A 3 -29.59 17.75 -24.41
C ASN A 3 -28.88 17.63 -23.05
N ALA A 4 -29.61 17.80 -21.94
CA ALA A 4 -29.06 17.64 -20.59
C ALA A 4 -28.86 16.16 -20.22
N LEU A 5 -29.75 15.28 -20.70
CA LEU A 5 -29.61 13.82 -20.50
C LEU A 5 -28.43 13.25 -21.31
N LEU A 6 -28.16 13.83 -22.50
CA LEU A 6 -27.01 13.48 -23.34
C LEU A 6 -25.67 13.92 -22.73
N ALA A 7 -25.62 15.10 -22.09
CA ALA A 7 -24.43 15.55 -21.37
C ALA A 7 -24.13 14.70 -20.11
N LEU A 8 -25.17 14.25 -19.41
CA LEU A 8 -25.03 13.34 -18.26
C LEU A 8 -24.58 11.93 -18.69
N LEU A 9 -25.07 11.43 -19.83
CA LEU A 9 -24.67 10.13 -20.40
C LEU A 9 -23.27 10.14 -21.02
N LEU A 10 -22.79 11.28 -21.52
CA LEU A 10 -21.42 11.44 -22.02
C LEU A 10 -20.37 11.62 -20.91
N ALA A 11 -20.78 11.95 -19.69
CA ALA A 11 -19.89 12.02 -18.52
C ALA A 11 -19.69 10.66 -17.81
N LEU A 12 -20.42 9.61 -18.23
CA LEU A 12 -20.39 8.27 -17.63
C LEU A 12 -19.26 7.29 -18.08
N PRO A 13 -18.36 7.52 -19.06
CA PRO A 13 -17.47 6.45 -19.53
C PRO A 13 -16.09 6.35 -18.86
N THR A 14 -15.79 7.02 -17.73
CA THR A 14 -14.45 6.90 -17.11
C THR A 14 -14.39 6.09 -15.80
N LEU A 15 -15.52 5.60 -15.28
CA LEU A 15 -15.52 4.72 -14.10
C LEU A 15 -15.51 3.21 -14.41
N ALA A 16 -15.63 2.79 -15.67
CA ALA A 16 -15.67 1.37 -16.04
C ALA A 16 -14.29 0.72 -16.28
N GLY A 17 -13.19 1.48 -16.17
CA GLY A 17 -11.86 1.02 -16.60
C GLY A 17 -10.89 0.47 -15.55
N ALA A 18 -11.29 0.33 -14.27
CA ALA A 18 -10.34 0.03 -13.18
C ALA A 18 -10.57 -1.31 -12.45
N GLN A 19 -11.27 -2.27 -13.06
CA GLN A 19 -11.52 -3.60 -12.46
C GLN A 19 -10.60 -4.75 -12.91
N GLN A 20 -9.52 -4.50 -13.64
CA GLN A 20 -8.49 -5.54 -13.80
C GLN A 20 -7.54 -5.52 -12.60
N LEU A 21 -7.98 -6.18 -11.52
CA LEU A 21 -7.05 -6.78 -10.57
C LEU A 21 -6.17 -7.78 -11.36
N PRO A 22 -4.84 -7.74 -11.22
CA PRO A 22 -4.05 -8.92 -11.57
C PRO A 22 -4.43 -10.04 -10.61
N ASP A 23 -4.85 -11.18 -11.17
CA ASP A 23 -5.01 -12.47 -10.49
C ASP A 23 -3.69 -12.86 -9.82
N SER A 24 -3.48 -12.35 -8.61
CA SER A 24 -2.49 -12.87 -7.68
C SER A 24 -3.21 -13.90 -6.83
N THR A 25 -3.12 -15.14 -7.30
CA THR A 25 -3.35 -16.34 -6.51
C THR A 25 -2.65 -16.23 -5.14
N LEU A 26 -3.42 -15.94 -4.10
CA LEU A 26 -3.10 -16.22 -2.69
C LEU A 26 -4.36 -16.92 -2.15
N ALA A 27 -4.47 -18.23 -2.27
CA ALA A 27 -3.76 -19.22 -1.46
C ALA A 27 -3.78 -18.86 0.05
N ALA A 28 -4.77 -19.47 0.71
CA ALA A 28 -4.75 -19.98 2.08
C ALA A 28 -4.68 -19.00 3.27
N ALA A 29 -5.80 -18.96 4.02
CA ALA A 29 -5.80 -19.12 5.48
C ALA A 29 -7.23 -19.38 6.01
N SER A 30 -7.83 -20.50 5.62
CA SER A 30 -8.96 -21.09 6.35
C SER A 30 -8.41 -22.07 7.38
N LEU A 31 -8.64 -21.79 8.66
CA LEU A 31 -8.35 -22.69 9.78
C LEU A 31 -9.23 -23.95 9.72
N PRO A 32 -8.77 -25.08 10.27
CA PRO A 32 -9.38 -26.40 10.05
C PRO A 32 -10.49 -26.70 11.04
N PRO A 33 -11.48 -27.52 10.64
CA PRO A 33 -12.06 -28.49 11.55
C PRO A 33 -11.71 -29.92 11.11
N MET A 34 -11.27 -30.66 12.12
CA MET A 34 -11.13 -32.10 12.27
C MET A 34 -12.10 -33.01 11.49
N LEU A 35 -11.62 -34.24 11.30
CA LEU A 35 -12.30 -35.50 10.96
C LEU A 35 -12.64 -35.75 9.47
N ALA A 36 -11.80 -36.58 8.84
CA ALA A 36 -12.26 -37.82 8.22
C ALA A 36 -11.09 -38.81 8.16
N ALA A 37 -11.25 -39.93 8.85
CA ALA A 37 -10.44 -41.12 8.71
C ALA A 37 -10.76 -41.82 7.38
N ASP A 38 -9.87 -42.73 6.99
CA ASP A 38 -10.00 -43.74 5.93
C ASP A 38 -10.01 -43.25 4.48
N SER A 39 -8.85 -43.44 3.82
CA SER A 39 -8.79 -44.36 2.68
C SER A 39 -7.34 -44.55 2.21
N THR A 40 -6.84 -45.78 2.42
CA THR A 40 -6.04 -46.57 1.46
C THR A 40 -4.67 -45.99 1.05
N LEU A 41 -3.54 -46.43 1.61
CA LEU A 41 -2.88 -47.73 1.28
C LEU A 41 -3.00 -48.10 -0.21
N SER A 42 -2.48 -47.28 -1.13
CA SER A 42 -2.27 -47.68 -2.55
C SER A 42 -1.19 -46.89 -3.31
N ALA A 43 -0.27 -46.19 -2.63
CA ALA A 43 0.82 -45.47 -3.30
C ALA A 43 2.22 -45.85 -2.78
N LEU A 44 2.36 -47.06 -2.23
CA LEU A 44 3.62 -47.60 -1.68
C LEU A 44 4.39 -48.49 -2.67
N ALA A 45 4.03 -48.50 -3.94
CA ALA A 45 4.70 -49.34 -4.93
C ALA A 45 4.77 -48.64 -6.28
N GLU A 46 5.70 -47.70 -6.45
CA GLU A 46 6.29 -47.47 -7.78
C GLU A 46 7.68 -46.83 -7.64
N ALA A 47 8.67 -47.57 -8.10
CA ALA A 47 9.99 -47.11 -8.53
C ALA A 47 10.97 -46.61 -7.46
N ALA A 48 11.53 -47.58 -6.73
CA ALA A 48 12.96 -47.58 -6.46
C ALA A 48 13.74 -47.43 -7.79
N ARG A 49 14.46 -46.32 -7.94
CA ARG A 49 15.62 -46.21 -8.85
C ARG A 49 16.81 -45.68 -8.06
N PRO A 50 17.92 -46.43 -7.98
CA PRO A 50 19.18 -45.91 -7.51
C PRO A 50 19.91 -45.32 -8.73
N ALA A 51 20.06 -44.00 -8.76
CA ALA A 51 21.01 -43.34 -9.66
C ALA A 51 21.73 -42.26 -8.87
N ASP A 52 22.78 -42.77 -8.23
CA ASP A 52 23.95 -42.09 -7.75
C ASP A 52 24.45 -41.05 -8.76
N THR A 53 24.14 -39.78 -8.50
CA THR A 53 24.98 -38.67 -8.96
C THR A 53 25.12 -37.71 -7.80
N LEU A 54 26.18 -37.93 -7.00
CA LEU A 54 26.84 -36.93 -6.19
C LEU A 54 27.22 -35.74 -7.08
N ARG A 55 26.24 -34.90 -7.37
CA ARG A 55 26.47 -33.57 -7.91
C ARG A 55 27.13 -32.81 -6.78
N THR A 56 28.45 -32.75 -6.87
CA THR A 56 29.29 -31.85 -6.10
C THR A 56 28.95 -30.46 -6.61
N ASP A 57 27.76 -29.97 -6.24
CA ASP A 57 27.39 -28.58 -6.40
C ASP A 57 28.40 -27.84 -5.55
N THR A 58 29.40 -27.29 -6.25
CA THR A 58 30.32 -26.28 -5.74
C THR A 58 29.46 -25.23 -5.06
N LEU A 59 29.29 -25.37 -3.75
CA LEU A 59 28.95 -24.30 -2.83
C LEU A 59 30.10 -23.30 -3.00
N THR A 60 30.01 -22.47 -4.03
CA THR A 60 30.64 -21.17 -4.03
C THR A 60 30.00 -20.44 -2.86
N LEU A 61 30.54 -20.67 -1.66
CA LEU A 61 30.46 -19.75 -0.54
C LEU A 61 31.04 -18.46 -1.10
N ARG A 62 30.16 -17.67 -1.72
CA ARG A 62 30.43 -16.27 -1.98
C ARG A 62 30.57 -15.69 -0.59
N ALA A 63 31.81 -15.63 -0.12
CA ALA A 63 32.16 -14.99 1.14
C ALA A 63 31.51 -13.61 1.06
N ALA A 64 30.42 -13.44 1.82
CA ALA A 64 29.72 -12.18 1.89
C ALA A 64 30.80 -11.18 2.34
N ALA A 65 31.10 -10.20 1.49
CA ALA A 65 32.03 -9.16 1.84
C ALA A 65 31.64 -8.65 3.24
N PRO A 66 32.60 -8.43 4.15
CA PRO A 66 32.31 -8.08 5.53
C PRO A 66 31.28 -6.94 5.56
N ASP A 67 30.23 -7.09 6.37
CA ASP A 67 29.13 -6.14 6.53
C ASP A 67 29.65 -4.82 7.15
N THR A 68 30.41 -4.03 6.38
CA THR A 68 31.02 -2.76 6.78
C THR A 68 29.99 -1.72 7.20
N SER A 69 28.75 -1.87 6.74
CA SER A 69 27.61 -1.04 7.12
C SER A 69 27.35 -1.07 8.62
N LEU A 70 27.37 -2.23 9.28
CA LEU A 70 27.12 -2.30 10.72
C LEU A 70 28.28 -1.72 11.53
N SER A 71 29.49 -1.80 11.00
CA SER A 71 30.66 -1.13 11.59
C SER A 71 30.49 0.39 11.61
N ALA A 72 29.78 0.98 10.64
CA ALA A 72 29.47 2.42 10.63
C ALA A 72 28.54 2.87 11.77
N LEU A 73 27.84 1.93 12.42
CA LEU A 73 27.02 2.21 13.60
C LEU A 73 27.78 2.00 14.92
N ARG A 74 28.97 1.37 14.89
CA ARG A 74 29.76 1.12 16.10
C ARG A 74 30.26 2.45 16.67
N GLY A 75 30.08 2.63 17.97
CA GLY A 75 30.45 3.87 18.67
C GLY A 75 29.38 4.96 18.62
N LEU A 76 28.34 4.83 17.80
CA LEU A 76 27.19 5.75 17.85
C LEU A 76 26.24 5.40 19.00
N SER A 77 25.79 6.42 19.70
CA SER A 77 24.72 6.30 20.69
C SER A 77 23.39 5.88 20.05
N ALA A 78 22.46 5.36 20.85
CA ALA A 78 21.11 5.00 20.39
C ALA A 78 20.36 6.17 19.73
N THR A 79 20.54 7.38 20.22
CA THR A 79 19.92 8.61 19.69
C THR A 79 20.53 9.01 18.36
N GLU A 80 21.84 8.91 18.20
CA GLU A 80 22.55 9.15 16.93
C GLU A 80 22.16 8.13 15.87
N ARG A 81 22.09 6.85 16.22
CA ARG A 81 21.60 5.79 15.30
C ARG A 81 20.18 6.07 14.82
N ARG A 82 19.27 6.48 15.72
CA ARG A 82 17.90 6.90 15.35
C ARG A 82 17.89 8.13 14.45
N ARG A 83 18.73 9.14 14.73
CA ARG A 83 18.83 10.35 13.91
C ARG A 83 19.32 10.01 12.51
N LEU A 84 20.38 9.20 12.40
CA LEU A 84 20.92 8.70 11.15
C LEU A 84 19.84 7.97 10.35
N GLY A 85 19.09 7.06 10.98
CA GLY A 85 17.98 6.37 10.33
C GLY A 85 16.90 7.31 9.79
N ARG A 86 16.54 8.37 10.52
CA ARG A 86 15.59 9.40 10.04
C ARG A 86 16.14 10.18 8.85
N ASP A 87 17.41 10.55 8.89
CA ASP A 87 18.04 11.33 7.82
C ASP A 87 18.18 10.49 6.54
N ASP A 88 18.53 9.22 6.66
CA ASP A 88 18.59 8.28 5.54
C ASP A 88 17.20 8.04 4.94
N ALA A 89 16.17 7.83 5.78
CA ALA A 89 14.80 7.74 5.30
C ALA A 89 14.36 9.05 4.61
N LYS A 90 14.79 10.23 5.09
CA LYS A 90 14.49 11.51 4.43
C LYS A 90 15.08 11.59 3.02
N ARG A 91 16.25 11.01 2.77
CA ARG A 91 16.92 11.05 1.46
C ARG A 91 16.45 9.92 0.53
N HIS A 92 16.37 8.70 1.03
CA HIS A 92 16.24 7.50 0.21
C HIS A 92 14.82 6.93 0.16
N TYR A 93 14.02 7.09 1.23
CA TYR A 93 12.67 6.53 1.25
C TYR A 93 11.73 7.29 0.29
N ARG A 94 11.18 6.56 -0.70
CA ARG A 94 10.17 7.05 -1.64
C ARG A 94 8.88 6.22 -1.50
N PRO A 95 7.79 6.82 -0.97
CA PRO A 95 6.51 6.13 -0.89
C PRO A 95 6.02 5.74 -2.28
N GLY A 96 5.35 4.59 -2.40
CA GLY A 96 4.80 4.11 -3.67
C GLY A 96 3.80 5.06 -4.29
N LYS A 97 3.63 4.93 -5.62
CA LYS A 97 2.59 5.66 -6.34
C LYS A 97 1.19 5.28 -5.82
N GLY A 98 0.98 4.00 -5.49
CA GLY A 98 -0.29 3.52 -4.92
C GLY A 98 -0.74 4.20 -3.63
N VAL A 99 0.19 4.69 -2.78
CA VAL A 99 -0.16 5.41 -1.54
C VAL A 99 -0.90 6.73 -1.85
N PHE A 100 -0.51 7.41 -2.93
CA PHE A 100 -1.19 8.62 -3.38
C PHE A 100 -2.59 8.29 -3.90
N TRP A 101 -2.71 7.29 -4.78
CA TRP A 101 -4.00 6.89 -5.37
C TRP A 101 -5.00 6.35 -4.34
N MET A 102 -4.53 5.61 -3.33
CA MET A 102 -5.37 5.24 -2.19
C MET A 102 -5.87 6.48 -1.42
N GLY A 103 -5.01 7.49 -1.25
CA GLY A 103 -5.40 8.78 -0.69
C GLY A 103 -6.49 9.46 -1.53
N VAL A 104 -6.30 9.56 -2.84
CA VAL A 104 -7.30 10.11 -3.78
C VAL A 104 -8.63 9.37 -3.66
N GLY A 105 -8.61 8.04 -3.74
CA GLY A 105 -9.82 7.23 -3.59
C GLY A 105 -10.54 7.47 -2.25
N ALA A 106 -9.80 7.56 -1.15
CA ALA A 106 -10.37 7.89 0.15
C ALA A 106 -10.99 9.30 0.17
N GLY A 107 -10.33 10.29 -0.44
CA GLY A 107 -10.84 11.67 -0.57
C GLY A 107 -12.07 11.79 -1.47
N THR A 108 -12.25 10.87 -2.41
CA THR A 108 -13.43 10.85 -3.30
C THR A 108 -14.61 10.09 -2.69
N VAL A 109 -14.37 8.91 -2.11
CA VAL A 109 -15.45 8.06 -1.60
C VAL A 109 -16.01 8.57 -0.28
N ALA A 110 -15.13 8.97 0.66
CA ALA A 110 -15.56 9.31 2.01
C ALA A 110 -16.60 10.46 2.07
N PRO A 111 -16.44 11.57 1.33
CA PRO A 111 -17.45 12.63 1.32
C PRO A 111 -18.80 12.15 0.79
N ILE A 112 -18.82 11.28 -0.23
CA ILE A 112 -20.04 10.79 -0.87
C ILE A 112 -20.80 9.84 0.07
N THR A 113 -20.10 8.88 0.68
CA THR A 113 -20.74 7.86 1.52
C THR A 113 -21.13 8.37 2.91
N LEU A 114 -20.39 9.35 3.47
CA LEU A 114 -20.62 9.83 4.83
C LEU A 114 -21.44 11.12 4.90
N MET A 115 -21.62 11.85 3.79
CA MET A 115 -22.44 13.07 3.74
C MET A 115 -23.84 12.92 4.32
N PRO A 116 -24.66 11.92 3.94
CA PRO A 116 -26.07 11.88 4.33
C PRO A 116 -26.27 11.58 5.83
N PHE A 117 -25.28 10.99 6.49
CA PHE A 117 -25.41 10.57 7.90
C PHE A 117 -24.76 11.53 8.91
N THR A 118 -23.84 12.40 8.50
CA THR A 118 -22.95 13.08 9.48
C THR A 118 -22.63 14.55 9.23
N GLY A 119 -23.11 15.21 8.18
CA GLY A 119 -22.89 16.66 7.98
C GLY A 119 -21.40 17.06 8.06
N VAL A 120 -21.07 18.19 8.70
CA VAL A 120 -19.68 18.66 8.91
C VAL A 120 -18.82 17.63 9.66
N LEU A 121 -19.41 16.80 10.53
CA LEU A 121 -18.74 15.71 11.23
C LEU A 121 -18.29 14.57 10.29
N GLY A 122 -18.98 14.37 9.17
CA GLY A 122 -18.59 13.41 8.13
C GLY A 122 -17.31 13.77 7.41
N PHE A 123 -17.00 15.06 7.33
CA PHE A 123 -15.74 15.56 6.78
C PHE A 123 -14.54 15.20 7.67
N VAL A 124 -14.73 15.31 9.00
CA VAL A 124 -13.72 14.93 10.00
C VAL A 124 -13.54 13.41 10.07
N ALA A 125 -14.64 12.65 9.98
CA ALA A 125 -14.58 11.19 9.88
C ALA A 125 -13.90 10.74 8.57
N GLY A 126 -14.14 11.43 7.45
CA GLY A 126 -13.48 11.19 6.17
C GLY A 126 -11.98 11.50 6.19
N ALA A 127 -11.56 12.54 6.92
CA ALA A 127 -10.13 12.78 7.19
C ALA A 127 -9.51 11.63 8.02
N GLY A 128 -10.28 11.00 8.91
CA GLY A 128 -9.92 9.76 9.60
C GLY A 128 -9.61 8.59 8.66
N GLY A 129 -10.27 8.52 7.50
CA GLY A 129 -9.99 7.50 6.47
C GLY A 129 -8.57 7.62 5.86
N ALA A 130 -8.10 8.84 5.61
CA ALA A 130 -6.73 9.06 5.15
C ALA A 130 -5.68 8.68 6.22
N VAL A 131 -6.02 8.90 7.50
CA VAL A 131 -5.19 8.47 8.64
C VAL A 131 -5.17 6.96 8.76
N ALA A 132 -6.30 6.26 8.58
CA ALA A 132 -6.38 4.80 8.63
C ALA A 132 -5.54 4.12 7.53
N VAL A 133 -5.60 4.64 6.29
CA VAL A 133 -4.76 4.15 5.19
C VAL A 133 -3.27 4.42 5.47
N GLY A 134 -2.95 5.56 6.06
CA GLY A 134 -1.61 5.93 6.50
C GLY A 134 -1.07 5.13 7.69
N ALA A 135 -1.95 4.61 8.54
CA ALA A 135 -1.62 3.85 9.75
C ALA A 135 -1.20 2.40 9.46
N THR A 136 -1.48 1.89 8.26
CA THR A 136 -0.94 0.59 7.83
C THR A 136 0.58 0.60 7.92
N LYS A 137 1.18 -0.43 8.55
CA LYS A 137 2.65 -0.51 8.68
C LYS A 137 3.30 -0.39 7.29
N ALA A 138 4.42 0.34 7.23
CA ALA A 138 5.20 0.42 6.00
C ALA A 138 5.63 -0.99 5.59
N ASN A 139 5.38 -1.35 4.33
CA ASN A 139 5.78 -2.66 3.80
C ASN A 139 7.29 -2.85 4.05
N GLN A 140 7.63 -3.92 4.78
CA GLN A 140 9.00 -4.27 5.17
C GLN A 140 9.90 -4.46 3.96
N GLU A 141 9.41 -5.15 2.93
CA GLU A 141 10.13 -5.37 1.67
C GLU A 141 10.55 -4.03 1.05
N ARG A 142 9.65 -3.05 1.06
CA ARG A 142 9.93 -1.71 0.54
C ARG A 142 10.94 -0.96 1.39
N LEU A 143 10.91 -1.12 2.71
CA LEU A 143 11.90 -0.51 3.60
C LEU A 143 13.30 -1.07 3.29
N HIS A 144 13.42 -2.39 3.10
CA HIS A 144 14.67 -3.03 2.70
C HIS A 144 15.13 -2.58 1.31
N ALA A 145 14.23 -2.50 0.33
CA ALA A 145 14.55 -2.09 -1.03
C ALA A 145 14.95 -0.60 -1.17
N THR A 146 14.55 0.26 -0.22
CA THR A 146 14.82 1.71 -0.28
C THR A 146 15.85 2.19 0.73
N ALA A 147 16.31 1.32 1.63
CA ALA A 147 17.40 1.63 2.52
C ALA A 147 18.73 1.63 1.73
N PRO A 148 19.59 2.64 1.90
CA PRO A 148 20.87 2.70 1.19
C PRO A 148 21.77 1.51 1.54
N GLN A 149 21.65 0.98 2.75
CA GLN A 149 22.34 -0.20 3.22
C GLN A 149 21.34 -1.07 4.02
N PRO A 150 20.77 -2.12 3.42
CA PRO A 150 19.75 -2.95 4.07
C PRO A 150 20.20 -3.58 5.38
N ALA A 151 21.51 -3.83 5.51
CA ALA A 151 22.11 -4.37 6.73
C ALA A 151 21.99 -3.41 7.93
N LEU A 152 21.93 -2.08 7.73
CA LEU A 152 21.70 -1.12 8.82
C LEU A 152 20.33 -1.29 9.49
N LEU A 153 19.34 -1.83 8.76
CA LEU A 153 18.01 -2.10 9.30
C LEU A 153 18.00 -3.26 10.32
N ARG A 154 19.11 -4.01 10.46
CA ARG A 154 19.28 -5.00 11.53
C ARG A 154 19.44 -4.33 12.90
N ASP A 155 19.95 -3.10 12.95
CA ASP A 155 20.05 -2.32 14.19
C ASP A 155 18.68 -1.75 14.59
N ALA A 156 18.25 -2.04 15.82
CA ALA A 156 16.90 -1.71 16.27
C ALA A 156 16.66 -0.20 16.39
N ASP A 157 17.68 0.58 16.79
CA ASP A 157 17.57 2.03 16.95
C ASP A 157 17.56 2.73 15.60
N TYR A 158 18.47 2.36 14.69
CA TYR A 158 18.47 2.84 13.31
C TYR A 158 17.14 2.54 12.63
N ARG A 159 16.68 1.28 12.71
CA ARG A 159 15.41 0.84 12.13
C ARG A 159 14.23 1.66 12.64
N ARG A 160 14.14 1.93 13.96
CA ARG A 160 13.07 2.76 14.55
C ARG A 160 13.05 4.17 13.95
N GLY A 161 14.21 4.81 13.83
CA GLY A 161 14.30 6.13 13.20
C GLY A 161 13.88 6.12 11.73
N TYR A 162 14.37 5.13 10.98
CA TYR A 162 14.07 4.97 9.56
C TYR A 162 12.56 4.73 9.31
N THR A 163 11.95 3.79 10.05
CA THR A 163 10.53 3.45 9.91
C THR A 163 9.62 4.61 10.28
N GLN A 164 9.91 5.32 11.39
CA GLN A 164 9.12 6.47 11.82
C GLN A 164 9.09 7.57 10.75
N LYS A 165 10.25 7.89 10.15
CA LYS A 165 10.30 8.91 9.08
C LYS A 165 9.66 8.42 7.78
N ALA A 166 9.81 7.14 7.45
CA ALA A 166 9.18 6.53 6.30
C ALA A 166 7.64 6.56 6.41
N GLN A 167 7.09 6.26 7.59
CA GLN A 167 5.66 6.38 7.88
C GLN A 167 5.16 7.82 7.70
N GLY A 168 5.84 8.81 8.28
CA GLY A 168 5.48 10.22 8.10
C GLY A 168 5.45 10.65 6.63
N LYS A 169 6.39 10.17 5.81
CA LYS A 169 6.37 10.40 4.36
C LYS A 169 5.21 9.72 3.64
N ARG A 170 4.84 8.49 4.04
CA ARG A 170 3.66 7.81 3.49
C ARG A 170 2.38 8.58 3.83
N MET A 171 2.21 8.96 5.10
CA MET A 171 1.06 9.73 5.56
C MET A 171 0.95 11.06 4.82
N GLY A 172 2.05 11.82 4.67
CA GLY A 172 2.05 13.07 3.92
C GLY A 172 1.63 12.89 2.45
N LYS A 173 2.09 11.81 1.80
CA LYS A 173 1.69 11.51 0.41
C LYS A 173 0.23 11.06 0.30
N ALA A 174 -0.26 10.27 1.25
CA ALA A 174 -1.66 9.86 1.31
C ALA A 174 -2.57 11.07 1.57
N ALA A 175 -2.20 11.95 2.49
CA ALA A 175 -2.92 13.19 2.78
C ALA A 175 -2.98 14.12 1.56
N LEU A 176 -1.88 14.23 0.80
CA LEU A 176 -1.88 14.95 -0.47
C LEU A 176 -2.88 14.35 -1.47
N GLY A 177 -2.88 13.02 -1.61
CA GLY A 177 -3.85 12.32 -2.46
C GLY A 177 -5.29 12.58 -2.01
N TRP A 178 -5.57 12.50 -0.72
CA TRP A 178 -6.89 12.79 -0.15
C TRP A 178 -7.35 14.20 -0.49
N GLY A 179 -6.49 15.21 -0.31
CA GLY A 179 -6.82 16.59 -0.67
C GLY A 179 -7.20 16.76 -2.14
N VAL A 180 -6.47 16.10 -3.05
CA VAL A 180 -6.79 16.10 -4.49
C VAL A 180 -8.14 15.43 -4.76
N GLY A 181 -8.39 14.27 -4.15
CA GLY A 181 -9.67 13.55 -4.29
C GLY A 181 -10.86 14.36 -3.80
N THR A 182 -10.71 15.05 -2.67
CA THR A 182 -11.74 15.92 -2.10
C THR A 182 -12.06 17.08 -3.04
N VAL A 183 -11.05 17.82 -3.52
CA VAL A 183 -11.26 18.96 -4.43
C VAL A 183 -11.92 18.51 -5.73
N ALA A 184 -11.47 17.40 -6.32
CA ALA A 184 -12.07 16.85 -7.54
C ALA A 184 -13.55 16.51 -7.34
N THR A 185 -13.90 15.91 -6.20
CA THR A 185 -15.27 15.52 -5.87
C THR A 185 -16.18 16.73 -5.72
N PHE A 186 -15.78 17.73 -4.93
CA PHE A 186 -16.57 18.94 -4.74
C PHE A 186 -16.66 19.79 -6.02
N GLY A 187 -15.57 19.91 -6.79
CA GLY A 187 -15.59 20.60 -8.07
C GLY A 187 -16.57 19.95 -9.04
N THR A 188 -16.60 18.61 -9.09
CA THR A 188 -17.56 17.86 -9.92
C THR A 188 -18.99 18.09 -9.44
N LEU A 189 -19.24 18.03 -8.12
CA LEU A 189 -20.58 18.24 -7.56
C LEU A 189 -21.13 19.65 -7.86
N ILE A 190 -20.29 20.68 -7.69
CA ILE A 190 -20.65 22.07 -7.98
C ILE A 190 -20.96 22.23 -9.47
N ALA A 191 -20.14 21.66 -10.36
CA ALA A 191 -20.37 21.73 -11.80
C ALA A 191 -21.69 21.05 -12.20
N VAL A 192 -21.99 19.86 -11.65
CA VAL A 192 -23.25 19.16 -11.88
C VAL A 192 -24.44 20.00 -11.38
N LEU A 193 -24.33 20.58 -10.19
CA LEU A 193 -25.40 21.43 -9.64
C LEU A 193 -25.63 22.69 -10.49
N ALA A 194 -24.56 23.34 -10.97
CA ALA A 194 -24.67 24.49 -11.85
C ALA A 194 -25.41 24.15 -13.15
N VAL A 195 -25.07 23.02 -13.78
CA VAL A 195 -25.76 22.54 -15.00
C VAL A 195 -27.24 22.27 -14.73
N LEU A 196 -27.58 21.64 -13.61
CA LEU A 196 -28.97 21.36 -13.24
C LEU A 196 -29.78 22.64 -13.00
N LEU A 197 -29.21 23.64 -12.32
CA LEU A 197 -29.87 24.92 -12.05
C LEU A 197 -30.07 25.76 -13.32
N SER A 198 -29.07 25.77 -14.23
CA SER A 198 -29.18 26.48 -15.51
C SER A 198 -30.23 25.86 -16.45
N GLY A 199 -30.49 24.55 -16.34
CA GLY A 199 -31.54 23.88 -17.11
C GLY A 199 -32.97 24.22 -16.65
N PHE A 200 -33.14 24.67 -15.41
CA PHE A 200 -34.45 24.94 -14.80
C PHE A 200 -34.97 26.36 -15.09
N SER A 201 -34.09 27.32 -15.43
CA SER A 201 -34.48 28.71 -15.73
C SER A 201 -34.92 28.95 -17.18
N ALA A 202 -34.90 27.92 -18.03
CA ALA A 202 -35.15 28.03 -19.47
C ALA A 202 -36.49 27.39 -19.92
N GLY A 203 -37.39 27.09 -18.98
CA GLY A 203 -38.74 26.58 -19.24
C GLY A 203 -39.78 27.35 -18.43
#